data_AF-A0A2M8RD95-F1
#
_entry.id   AF-A0A2M8RD95-F1
#
_cell.length_a   1.000
_cell.length_b   1.000
_cell.length_c   1.000
_cell.angle_alpha   90.00
_cell.angle_beta   90.00
_cell.angle_gamma   90.00
#
_symmetry.space_group_name_H-M   'P 1'
#
loop_
_entity.id
_entity.type
_entity.pdbx_description
1 polymer ?
#
loop_
_entity_poly.entity_id
_entity_poly.type
_entity_poly.pdbx_seq_one_letter_code
_entity_poly.pdbx_strand_id
1 'polypeptide(L)'
;MIFKLNVRGAILVAAAITGLVALASPARADRCDDSAKELANQIDRLKVNFRAANIVYLTHPAAKELSVGCRGDKYSIELYAKGDRKPKPEFYALVGSMAAIVFTVTKDDTTTGATRCLKRMGLLRGDKINMRYRRLNMECTRTKTEASIAITRGKDE
;
A
#
# COMPACT_ATOMS: atom_id res chain seq x y z
N MET A 1 29.78 15.12 53.40
CA MET A 1 30.12 15.52 52.01
C MET A 1 28.79 15.66 51.26
N ILE A 2 28.32 16.89 51.04
CA ILE A 2 26.99 17.17 50.48
C ILE A 2 27.17 17.47 48.99
N PHE A 3 26.64 16.60 48.13
CA PHE A 3 26.64 16.80 46.68
C PHE A 3 25.72 17.98 46.33
N LYS A 4 26.30 19.10 45.89
CA LYS A 4 25.56 20.22 45.29
C LYS A 4 25.16 19.85 43.86
N LEU A 5 23.93 19.42 43.66
CA LEU A 5 23.35 19.22 42.33
C LEU A 5 22.89 20.58 41.78
N ASN A 6 23.52 21.03 40.68
CA ASN A 6 23.25 22.32 40.06
C ASN A 6 21.94 22.25 39.23
N VAL A 7 20.83 22.68 39.83
CA VAL A 7 19.44 22.59 39.32
C VAL A 7 19.25 23.26 37.94
N ARG A 8 20.14 24.18 37.54
CA ARG A 8 20.03 24.89 36.26
C ARG A 8 20.43 24.05 35.03
N GLY A 9 21.29 23.04 35.19
CA GLY A 9 21.69 22.15 34.10
C GLY A 9 20.67 21.05 33.80
N ALA A 10 19.88 20.65 34.81
CA ALA A 10 18.91 19.56 34.71
C ALA A 10 17.66 19.94 33.88
N ILE A 11 17.29 21.23 33.87
CA ILE A 11 16.08 21.71 33.16
C ILE A 11 16.29 21.74 31.63
N LEU A 12 17.51 22.04 31.17
CA LEU A 12 17.82 22.11 29.74
C LEU A 12 17.92 20.73 29.07
N VAL A 13 18.29 19.69 29.83
CA VAL A 13 18.33 18.31 29.32
C VAL A 13 16.94 17.68 29.25
N ALA A 14 16.04 18.03 30.17
CA ALA A 14 14.66 17.53 30.16
C ALA A 14 13.84 18.04 28.95
N ALA A 15 14.07 19.29 28.51
CA ALA A 15 13.37 19.87 27.37
C ALA A 15 13.75 19.24 26.01
N ALA A 16 14.98 18.70 25.89
CA ALA A 16 15.45 18.07 24.67
C ALA A 16 14.85 16.68 24.44
N ILE A 17 14.50 15.95 25.50
CA ILE A 17 13.99 14.57 25.41
C ILE A 17 12.50 14.54 25.03
N THR A 18 11.73 15.56 25.39
CA THR A 18 10.31 15.69 25.01
C THR A 18 10.06 16.07 23.55
N GLY A 19 11.07 16.60 22.84
CA GLY A 19 10.93 17.02 21.44
C GLY A 19 11.07 15.91 20.39
N LEU A 20 11.68 14.77 20.74
CA LEU A 20 11.99 13.69 19.80
C LEU A 20 10.84 12.69 19.57
N VAL A 21 9.77 12.76 20.36
CA VAL A 21 8.63 11.81 20.24
C VAL A 21 7.64 12.23 19.14
N ALA A 22 7.70 13.48 18.66
CA ALA A 22 6.75 14.00 17.65
C ALA A 22 7.05 13.59 16.19
N LEU A 23 8.12 12.84 15.93
CA LEU A 23 8.44 12.35 14.57
C LEU A 23 7.84 10.95 14.28
N ALA A 24 7.31 10.26 15.29
CA ALA A 24 6.56 9.03 15.07
C ALA A 24 5.16 9.42 14.58
N SER A 25 4.95 9.44 13.26
CA SER A 25 3.64 9.75 12.66
C SER A 25 2.62 8.63 12.93
N PRO A 26 1.76 8.72 13.96
CA PRO A 26 0.88 7.61 14.35
C PRO A 26 -0.26 7.48 13.31
N ALA A 27 -0.77 8.62 12.85
CA ALA A 27 -1.93 8.70 11.95
C ALA A 27 -1.76 8.01 10.59
N ARG A 28 -0.53 7.72 10.14
CA ARG A 28 -0.28 7.00 8.87
C ARG A 28 -0.35 5.49 9.06
N ALA A 29 0.10 5.01 10.22
CA ALA A 29 0.01 3.62 10.58
C ALA A 29 -1.46 3.21 10.69
N ASP A 30 -2.28 4.03 11.35
CA ASP A 30 -3.70 3.77 11.57
C ASP A 30 -4.46 3.63 10.26
N ARG A 31 -4.24 4.54 9.30
CA ARG A 31 -4.94 4.51 8.00
C ARG A 31 -4.74 3.21 7.22
N CYS A 32 -3.53 2.63 7.26
CA CYS A 32 -3.25 1.37 6.56
C CYS A 32 -3.95 0.20 7.21
N ASP A 33 -3.95 0.16 8.54
CA ASP A 33 -4.63 -0.90 9.29
C ASP A 33 -6.15 -0.79 9.10
N ASP A 34 -6.70 0.42 9.10
CA ASP A 34 -8.13 0.64 8.85
C ASP A 34 -8.52 0.25 7.43
N SER A 35 -7.70 0.63 6.43
CA SER A 35 -7.93 0.22 5.03
C SER A 35 -7.85 -1.30 4.88
N ALA A 36 -6.90 -1.95 5.55
CA ALA A 36 -6.73 -3.40 5.51
C ALA A 36 -7.90 -4.14 6.18
N LYS A 37 -8.38 -3.63 7.33
CA LYS A 37 -9.58 -4.14 8.00
C LYS A 37 -10.82 -3.97 7.12
N GLU A 38 -11.00 -2.80 6.53
CA GLU A 38 -12.13 -2.51 5.65
C GLU A 38 -12.15 -3.46 4.45
N LEU A 39 -10.99 -3.66 3.83
CA LEU A 39 -10.83 -4.64 2.76
C LEU A 39 -11.23 -6.06 3.21
N ALA A 40 -10.76 -6.52 4.36
CA ALA A 40 -11.08 -7.85 4.88
C ALA A 40 -12.56 -8.01 5.25
N ASN A 41 -13.25 -6.92 5.62
CA ASN A 41 -14.68 -6.93 5.90
C ASN A 41 -15.53 -6.96 4.62
N GLN A 42 -15.10 -6.26 3.57
CA GLN A 42 -15.89 -6.11 2.34
C GLN A 42 -15.59 -7.15 1.26
N ILE A 43 -14.40 -7.76 1.28
CA ILE A 43 -13.96 -8.72 0.26
C ILE A 43 -13.99 -10.13 0.83
N ASP A 44 -14.81 -10.98 0.23
CA ASP A 44 -14.91 -12.39 0.60
C ASP A 44 -13.54 -13.07 0.60
N ARG A 45 -13.29 -13.88 1.63
CA ARG A 45 -12.06 -14.66 1.82
C ARG A 45 -10.75 -13.86 1.84
N LEU A 46 -10.81 -12.54 1.94
CA LEU A 46 -9.63 -11.70 2.18
C LEU A 46 -9.34 -11.65 3.68
N LYS A 47 -8.09 -11.92 4.06
CA LYS A 47 -7.66 -11.90 5.46
C LYS A 47 -6.47 -10.97 5.65
N VAL A 48 -6.47 -10.23 6.74
CA VAL A 48 -5.26 -9.54 7.24
C VAL A 48 -4.32 -10.61 7.81
N ASN A 49 -3.07 -10.63 7.36
CA ASN A 49 -2.08 -11.62 7.80
C ASN A 49 -1.16 -11.02 8.87
N PHE A 50 -0.24 -10.14 8.47
CA PHE A 50 0.67 -9.47 9.40
C PHE A 50 1.04 -8.08 8.89
N ARG A 51 1.54 -7.25 9.80
CA ARG A 51 2.05 -5.92 9.50
C ARG A 51 3.56 -5.90 9.62
N ALA A 52 4.23 -5.26 8.65
CA ALA A 52 5.65 -4.95 8.74
C ALA A 52 5.88 -3.49 8.33
N ALA A 53 6.42 -2.69 9.25
CA ALA A 53 6.63 -1.26 9.08
C ALA A 53 5.36 -0.51 8.64
N ASN A 54 5.32 -0.03 7.39
CA ASN A 54 4.21 0.74 6.82
C ASN A 54 3.42 -0.05 5.76
N ILE A 55 3.51 -1.38 5.81
CA ILE A 55 2.86 -2.29 4.89
C ILE A 55 2.06 -3.31 5.70
N VAL A 56 0.80 -3.49 5.33
CA VAL A 56 -0.08 -4.54 5.85
C VAL A 56 -0.22 -5.60 4.78
N TYR A 57 0.24 -6.81 5.09
CA TYR A 57 0.13 -7.96 4.20
C TYR A 57 -1.22 -8.64 4.36
N LEU A 58 -1.81 -8.97 3.23
CA LEU A 58 -3.13 -9.59 3.12
C LEU A 58 -3.01 -10.96 2.44
N THR A 59 -4.01 -11.81 2.58
CA THR A 59 -4.05 -13.13 1.94
C THR A 59 -5.42 -13.38 1.33
N HIS A 60 -5.43 -13.88 0.10
CA HIS A 60 -6.63 -14.27 -0.62
C HIS A 60 -6.29 -15.41 -1.61
N PRO A 61 -7.13 -16.43 -1.80
CA PRO A 61 -6.83 -17.60 -2.64
C PRO A 61 -6.52 -17.26 -4.12
N ALA A 62 -7.06 -16.16 -4.63
CA ALA A 62 -6.83 -15.74 -6.01
C ALA A 62 -5.50 -14.98 -6.24
N ALA A 63 -4.71 -14.71 -5.20
CA ALA A 63 -3.45 -13.98 -5.30
C ALA A 63 -2.32 -14.70 -4.55
N LYS A 64 -1.09 -14.52 -5.03
CA LYS A 64 0.13 -15.05 -4.39
C LYS A 64 0.67 -14.12 -3.31
N GLU A 65 0.51 -12.82 -3.51
CA GLU A 65 0.91 -11.79 -2.56
C GLU A 65 -0.04 -10.61 -2.69
N LEU A 66 -0.43 -10.05 -1.55
CA LEU A 66 -1.25 -8.86 -1.46
C LEU A 66 -0.75 -7.99 -0.32
N SER A 67 -0.74 -6.69 -0.53
CA SER A 67 -0.46 -5.75 0.54
C SER A 67 -1.02 -4.37 0.29
N VAL A 68 -1.26 -3.64 1.37
CA VAL A 68 -1.54 -2.21 1.35
C VAL A 68 -0.42 -1.49 2.08
N GLY A 69 0.20 -0.50 1.42
CA GLY A 69 1.29 0.29 1.95
C GLY A 69 0.91 1.76 2.13
N CYS A 70 1.32 2.40 3.23
CA CYS A 70 1.01 3.81 3.52
C CYS A 70 2.24 4.71 3.52
N ARG A 71 3.26 4.38 2.74
CA ARG A 71 4.53 5.10 2.72
C ARG A 71 4.99 5.39 1.31
N GLY A 72 4.67 6.59 0.85
CA GLY A 72 5.33 7.20 -0.30
C GLY A 72 5.58 8.68 -0.04
N ASP A 73 6.73 9.19 -0.49
CA ASP A 73 6.95 10.63 -0.58
C ASP A 73 5.95 11.23 -1.59
N LYS A 74 5.61 10.45 -2.62
CA LYS A 74 4.76 10.84 -3.77
C LYS A 74 3.28 10.41 -3.67
N TYR A 75 2.94 9.45 -2.80
CA TYR A 75 1.59 8.89 -2.68
C TYR A 75 1.22 8.65 -1.22
N SER A 76 -0.08 8.69 -0.92
CA SER A 76 -0.59 8.50 0.44
C SER A 76 -0.92 7.04 0.78
N ILE A 77 -1.20 6.22 -0.23
CA ILE A 77 -1.51 4.80 -0.13
C ILE A 77 -1.14 4.08 -1.44
N GLU A 78 -0.66 2.85 -1.29
CA GLU A 78 -0.33 1.91 -2.36
C GLU A 78 -1.06 0.60 -2.14
N LEU A 79 -1.66 0.07 -3.20
CA LEU A 79 -2.19 -1.28 -3.23
C LEU A 79 -1.29 -2.11 -4.12
N TYR A 80 -0.75 -3.20 -3.58
CA TYR A 80 0.06 -4.16 -4.32
C TYR A 80 -0.62 -5.51 -4.41
N ALA A 81 -0.56 -6.12 -5.59
CA ALA A 81 -1.03 -7.47 -5.82
C ALA A 81 -0.15 -8.23 -6.80
N LYS A 82 0.08 -9.51 -6.50
CA LYS A 82 0.85 -10.45 -7.32
C LYS A 82 0.05 -11.72 -7.54
N GLY A 83 0.11 -12.24 -8.76
CA GLY A 83 -0.53 -13.49 -9.16
C GLY A 83 0.29 -14.24 -10.20
N ASP A 84 -0.35 -15.21 -10.85
CA ASP A 84 0.28 -15.97 -11.94
C ASP A 84 0.69 -15.08 -13.12
N ARG A 85 1.70 -15.51 -13.90
CA ARG A 85 2.17 -14.80 -15.11
C ARG A 85 1.03 -14.38 -16.04
N LYS A 86 0.02 -15.24 -16.17
CA LYS A 86 -1.25 -14.99 -16.85
C LYS A 86 -2.37 -15.04 -15.80
N PRO A 87 -2.72 -13.90 -15.17
CA PRO A 87 -3.71 -13.90 -14.11
C PRO A 87 -5.08 -14.38 -14.59
N LYS A 88 -5.78 -15.09 -13.70
CA LYS A 88 -7.17 -15.53 -13.93
C LYS A 88 -8.15 -14.36 -13.79
N PRO A 89 -9.38 -14.47 -14.34
CA PRO A 89 -10.43 -13.47 -14.16
C PRO A 89 -10.67 -13.04 -12.71
N GLU A 90 -10.64 -14.01 -11.79
CA GLU A 90 -10.80 -13.80 -10.35
C GLU A 90 -9.75 -12.84 -9.75
N PHE A 91 -8.51 -12.90 -10.24
CA PHE A 91 -7.45 -11.99 -9.80
C PHE A 91 -7.75 -10.55 -10.23
N TYR A 92 -8.22 -10.34 -11.46
CA TYR A 92 -8.59 -8.99 -11.94
C TYR A 92 -9.77 -8.42 -11.15
N ALA A 93 -10.78 -9.25 -10.85
CA ALA A 93 -11.93 -8.85 -10.05
C ALA A 93 -11.53 -8.51 -8.60
N LEU A 94 -10.61 -9.28 -8.01
CA LEU A 94 -10.05 -9.02 -6.69
C LEU A 94 -9.31 -7.68 -6.66
N VAL A 95 -8.32 -7.49 -7.56
CA VAL A 95 -7.53 -6.25 -7.64
C VAL A 95 -8.42 -5.04 -7.87
N GLY A 96 -9.39 -5.14 -8.77
CA GLY A 96 -10.36 -4.09 -9.03
C GLY A 96 -11.19 -3.75 -7.80
N SER A 97 -11.74 -4.76 -7.11
CA SER A 97 -12.52 -4.54 -5.88
C SER A 97 -11.69 -3.90 -4.77
N MET A 98 -10.47 -4.39 -4.55
CA MET A 98 -9.55 -3.81 -3.56
C MET A 98 -9.23 -2.35 -3.87
N ALA A 99 -8.90 -2.06 -5.13
CA ALA A 99 -8.58 -0.70 -5.57
C ALA A 99 -9.79 0.24 -5.45
N ALA A 100 -11.00 -0.25 -5.74
CA ALA A 100 -12.23 0.51 -5.61
C ALA A 100 -12.45 0.99 -4.17
N ILE A 101 -12.21 0.11 -3.20
CA ILE A 101 -12.34 0.39 -1.76
C ILE A 101 -11.24 1.35 -1.30
N VAL A 102 -9.97 0.97 -1.50
CA VAL A 102 -8.80 1.72 -1.02
C VAL A 102 -8.76 3.15 -1.57
N PHE A 103 -9.10 3.32 -2.85
CA PHE A 103 -9.03 4.61 -3.52
C PHE A 103 -10.40 5.30 -3.66
N THR A 104 -11.48 4.69 -3.14
CA THR A 104 -12.84 5.23 -3.22
C THR A 104 -13.22 5.64 -4.65
N VAL A 105 -13.14 4.68 -5.58
CA VAL A 105 -13.46 4.84 -7.01
C VAL A 105 -14.30 3.66 -7.49
N THR A 106 -14.84 3.74 -8.71
CA THR A 106 -15.68 2.67 -9.24
C THR A 106 -14.91 1.37 -9.45
N LYS A 107 -15.59 0.24 -9.20
CA LYS A 107 -15.05 -1.10 -9.46
C LYS A 107 -14.78 -1.34 -10.95
N ASP A 108 -15.59 -0.77 -11.82
CA ASP A 108 -15.42 -0.93 -13.27
C ASP A 108 -14.18 -0.21 -13.79
N ASP A 109 -13.92 1.03 -13.34
CA ASP A 109 -12.72 1.78 -13.74
C ASP A 109 -11.44 1.08 -13.25
N THR A 110 -11.45 0.62 -12.00
CA THR A 110 -10.29 -0.06 -11.39
C THR A 110 -10.03 -1.42 -12.02
N THR A 111 -11.07 -2.22 -12.24
CA THR A 111 -10.96 -3.52 -12.93
C THR A 111 -10.47 -3.33 -14.36
N THR A 112 -11.00 -2.34 -15.09
CA THR A 112 -10.58 -2.02 -16.46
C THR A 112 -9.14 -1.58 -16.52
N GLY A 113 -8.73 -0.64 -15.65
CA GLY A 113 -7.36 -0.16 -15.56
C GLY A 113 -6.37 -1.28 -15.24
N ALA A 114 -6.65 -2.06 -14.18
CA ALA A 114 -5.80 -3.17 -13.77
C ALA A 114 -5.67 -4.22 -14.88
N THR A 115 -6.78 -4.57 -15.53
CA THR A 115 -6.79 -5.51 -16.65
C THR A 115 -5.95 -5.01 -17.82
N ARG A 116 -6.09 -3.73 -18.21
CA ARG A 116 -5.32 -3.14 -19.30
C ARG A 116 -3.83 -3.12 -18.98
N CYS A 117 -3.46 -2.72 -17.77
CA CYS A 117 -2.08 -2.67 -17.33
C CYS A 117 -1.44 -4.07 -17.37
N LEU A 118 -2.10 -5.07 -16.78
CA LEU A 118 -1.58 -6.43 -16.69
C LEU A 118 -1.56 -7.16 -18.05
N LYS A 119 -2.51 -6.90 -18.95
CA LYS A 119 -2.56 -7.52 -20.28
C LYS A 119 -1.61 -6.87 -21.28
N ARG A 120 -1.21 -5.60 -21.08
CA ARG A 120 -0.37 -4.84 -22.01
C ARG A 120 1.09 -5.27 -22.00
N MET A 121 1.56 -5.93 -20.93
CA MET A 121 2.91 -6.50 -20.84
C MET A 121 3.09 -7.67 -21.82
N GLY A 122 4.29 -7.83 -22.37
CA GLY A 122 4.62 -8.90 -23.31
C GLY A 122 5.69 -8.51 -24.31
N LEU A 123 5.86 -9.35 -25.34
CA LEU A 123 7.00 -9.32 -26.26
C LEU A 123 7.30 -7.94 -26.87
N LEU A 124 6.28 -7.14 -27.16
CA LEU A 124 6.43 -5.85 -27.85
C LEU A 124 6.55 -4.63 -26.92
N ARG A 125 6.20 -4.76 -25.64
CA ARG A 125 6.15 -3.63 -24.70
C ARG A 125 6.98 -3.85 -23.44
N GLY A 126 7.73 -4.95 -23.40
CA GLY A 126 8.55 -5.35 -22.28
C GLY A 126 7.74 -5.94 -21.12
N ASP A 127 8.49 -6.22 -20.06
CA ASP A 127 8.00 -6.85 -18.83
C ASP A 127 7.59 -5.84 -17.75
N LYS A 128 7.74 -4.53 -18.00
CA LYS A 128 7.30 -3.45 -17.11
C LYS A 128 6.49 -2.42 -17.89
N ILE A 129 5.31 -2.07 -17.37
CA ILE A 129 4.42 -1.07 -17.94
C ILE A 129 4.00 -0.11 -16.85
N ASN A 130 4.22 1.17 -17.09
CA ASN A 130 3.67 2.24 -16.27
C ASN A 130 2.58 2.93 -17.08
N MET A 131 1.39 3.02 -16.51
CA MET A 131 0.29 3.74 -17.13
C MET A 131 -0.56 4.45 -16.09
N ARG A 132 -1.21 5.51 -16.53
CA ARG A 132 -2.23 6.19 -15.76
C ARG A 132 -3.61 5.82 -16.31
N TYR A 133 -4.54 5.53 -15.42
CA TYR A 133 -5.93 5.30 -15.76
C TYR A 133 -6.82 6.09 -14.80
N ARG A 134 -7.58 7.05 -15.32
CA ARG A 134 -8.30 8.04 -14.51
C ARG A 134 -7.33 8.76 -13.54
N ARG A 135 -7.59 8.67 -12.23
CA ARG A 135 -6.81 9.27 -11.13
C ARG A 135 -5.89 8.26 -10.43
N LEU A 136 -5.56 7.15 -11.10
CA LEU A 136 -4.71 6.09 -10.55
C LEU A 136 -3.49 5.89 -11.44
N ASN A 137 -2.33 5.78 -10.79
CA ASN A 137 -1.09 5.33 -11.41
C ASN A 137 -0.98 3.82 -11.20
N MET A 138 -0.72 3.09 -12.28
CA MET A 138 -0.60 1.64 -12.28
C MET A 138 0.75 1.26 -12.86
N GLU A 139 1.57 0.61 -12.03
CA GLU A 139 2.83 -0.01 -12.43
C GLU A 139 2.62 -1.52 -12.45
N CYS A 140 2.67 -2.12 -13.64
CA CYS A 140 2.59 -3.57 -13.81
C CYS A 140 3.95 -4.11 -14.19
N THR A 141 4.31 -5.24 -13.57
CA THR A 141 5.51 -6.00 -13.91
C THR A 141 5.18 -7.46 -14.15
N ARG A 142 5.94 -8.12 -15.02
CA ARG A 142 5.83 -9.55 -15.31
C ARG A 142 7.20 -10.20 -15.20
N THR A 143 7.25 -11.34 -14.53
CA THR A 143 8.42 -12.21 -14.49
C THR A 143 8.13 -13.51 -15.24
N LYS A 144 9.08 -14.44 -15.30
CA LYS A 144 8.91 -15.74 -15.97
C LYS A 144 7.71 -16.55 -15.46
N THR A 145 7.29 -16.34 -14.21
CA THR A 145 6.25 -17.16 -13.55
C THR A 145 5.10 -16.32 -12.98
N GLU A 146 5.26 -15.00 -12.87
CA GLU A 146 4.34 -14.15 -12.11
C GLU A 146 4.05 -12.84 -12.83
N ALA A 147 2.95 -12.20 -12.44
CA ALA A 147 2.64 -10.84 -12.79
C ALA A 147 2.22 -10.09 -11.54
N SER A 148 2.63 -8.83 -11.42
CA SER A 148 2.24 -7.97 -10.31
C SER A 148 1.80 -6.59 -10.78
N ILE A 149 1.04 -5.93 -9.93
CA ILE A 149 0.54 -4.58 -10.13
C ILE A 149 0.65 -3.81 -8.81
N ALA A 150 1.21 -2.61 -8.88
CA ALA A 150 1.16 -1.59 -7.85
C ALA A 150 0.25 -0.46 -8.33
N ILE A 151 -0.76 -0.13 -7.53
CA ILE A 151 -1.71 0.94 -7.79
C ILE A 151 -1.49 2.02 -6.74
N THR A 152 -1.34 3.27 -7.18
CA THR A 152 -1.15 4.43 -6.30
C THR A 152 -1.99 5.61 -6.77
N ARG A 153 -2.24 6.55 -5.85
CA ARG A 153 -2.77 7.89 -6.14
C ARG A 153 -1.79 8.94 -5.63
N GLY A 154 -1.51 9.95 -6.45
CA GLY A 154 -0.66 11.08 -6.07
C GLY A 154 -1.24 11.84 -4.87
N LYS A 155 -0.39 12.47 -4.05
CA LYS A 155 -0.86 13.23 -2.88
C LYS A 155 -1.68 14.47 -3.24
N ASP A 156 -1.43 15.04 -4.41
CA ASP A 156 -1.98 16.33 -4.85
C ASP A 156 -3.16 16.17 -5.83
N GLU A 157 -3.71 14.95 -5.97
CA GLU A 157 -4.74 14.62 -6.96
C GLU A 157 -6.09 14.28 -6.36
#